data_AF-A0A926CIT8-F1
#
_entry.id   AF-A0A926CIT8-F1
#
_cell.length_a   1.000
_cell.length_b   1.000
_cell.length_c   1.000
_cell.angle_alpha   90.00
_cell.angle_beta   90.00
_cell.angle_gamma   90.00
#
_symmetry.space_group_name_H-M   'P 1'
#
loop_
_entity.id
_entity.type
_entity.pdbx_description
1 polymer ?
#
loop_
_entity_poly.entity_id
_entity_poly.type
_entity_poly.pdbx_seq_one_letter_code
_entity_poly.pdbx_strand_id
1 'polypeptide(L)'
;MRFAALLMTVVLIAPGAVQFRDVSTAAGIRFTHNSGRAGKKFLPETMGSGCAFFDVDGDGWPDILLLNGKDWTARGRKSLPALYRNNRNGTFADITTGSGLDLEMYAMGV
;
A
#
# COMPACT_ATOMS: atom_id res chain seq x y z
N MET A 1 -3.21 53.59 -4.72
CA MET A 1 -2.49 52.32 -4.91
C MET A 1 -2.72 51.47 -3.66
N ARG A 2 -3.38 50.31 -3.79
CA ARG A 2 -3.79 49.47 -2.66
C ARG A 2 -2.63 48.55 -2.25
N PHE A 3 -2.21 48.65 -1.00
CA PHE A 3 -1.26 47.71 -0.39
C PHE A 3 -1.99 46.39 -0.09
N ALA A 4 -1.57 45.30 -0.74
CA ALA A 4 -2.01 43.96 -0.40
C ALA A 4 -1.16 43.46 0.77
N ALA A 5 -1.78 43.27 1.94
CA ALA A 5 -1.16 42.60 3.06
C ALA A 5 -1.16 41.09 2.80
N LEU A 6 0.03 40.50 2.68
CA LEU A 6 0.22 39.06 2.62
C LEU A 6 0.00 38.48 4.03
N LEU A 7 -1.13 37.82 4.26
CA LEU A 7 -1.40 37.13 5.51
C LEU A 7 -0.58 35.83 5.53
N MET A 8 0.56 35.85 6.22
CA MET A 8 1.38 34.67 6.45
C MET A 8 0.79 33.88 7.63
N THR A 9 0.02 32.82 7.33
CA THR A 9 -0.52 31.94 8.36
C THR A 9 0.62 31.16 9.00
N VAL A 10 1.01 31.54 10.22
CA VAL A 10 1.93 30.76 11.05
C VAL A 10 1.13 29.64 11.69
N VAL A 11 1.38 28.39 11.27
CA VAL A 11 0.86 27.21 11.96
C VAL A 11 1.70 27.00 13.22
N LEU A 12 1.13 27.31 14.38
CA LEU A 12 1.72 26.96 15.68
C LEU A 12 1.60 25.45 15.87
N ILE A 13 2.71 24.73 15.70
CA ILE A 13 2.78 23.30 16.04
C ILE A 13 2.98 23.21 17.55
N ALA A 14 2.03 22.59 18.26
CA ALA A 14 2.19 22.31 19.68
C ALA A 14 3.40 21.38 19.89
N PRO A 15 4.34 21.70 20.80
CA PRO A 15 5.47 20.82 21.09
C PRO A 15 4.95 19.48 21.61
N GLY A 16 5.24 18.39 20.89
CA GLY A 16 4.87 17.02 21.27
C GLY A 16 3.90 16.28 20.32
N ALA A 17 3.38 16.92 19.27
CA ALA A 17 2.50 16.24 18.31
C ALA A 17 3.31 15.40 17.28
N VAL A 18 3.16 14.08 17.30
CA VAL A 18 3.71 13.19 16.26
C VAL A 18 3.08 13.55 14.91
N GLN A 19 3.92 13.76 13.90
CA GLN A 19 3.49 14.04 12.52
C GLN A 19 3.64 12.78 11.67
N PHE A 20 2.60 12.45 10.91
CA PHE A 20 2.65 11.41 9.89
C PHE A 20 2.66 12.06 8.51
N ARG A 21 3.48 11.52 7.61
CA ARG A 21 3.53 11.92 6.21
C ARG A 21 3.27 10.68 5.34
N ASP A 22 2.28 10.78 4.46
CA ASP A 22 2.11 9.81 3.39
C ASP A 22 3.29 9.93 2.41
N VAL A 23 4.02 8.82 2.24
CA VAL A 23 5.12 8.70 1.31
C VAL A 23 4.88 7.62 0.26
N SER A 24 3.70 6.98 0.21
CA SER A 24 3.44 5.84 -0.69
C SER A 24 3.72 6.19 -2.15
N THR A 25 3.23 7.35 -2.60
CA THR A 25 3.50 7.86 -3.95
C THR A 25 4.99 8.10 -4.20
N ALA A 26 5.68 8.76 -3.26
CA ALA A 26 7.10 9.08 -3.39
C ALA A 26 7.98 7.82 -3.37
N ALA A 27 7.57 6.81 -2.61
CA ALA A 27 8.22 5.52 -2.50
C ALA A 27 7.92 4.57 -3.67
N GLY A 28 7.03 4.94 -4.61
CA GLY A 28 6.64 4.09 -5.74
C GLY A 28 5.61 3.00 -5.40
N ILE A 29 5.01 3.02 -4.22
CA ILE A 29 4.03 2.02 -3.78
C ILE A 29 2.62 2.45 -4.24
N ARG A 30 1.99 1.63 -5.08
CA ARG A 30 0.67 1.90 -5.69
C ARG A 30 -0.37 0.82 -5.38
N PHE A 31 -0.24 0.19 -4.21
CA PHE A 31 -1.12 -0.87 -3.78
C PHE A 31 -2.46 -0.33 -3.26
N THR A 32 -3.56 -1.00 -3.60
CA THR A 32 -4.88 -0.78 -2.99
C THR A 32 -5.48 -2.13 -2.64
N HIS A 33 -5.82 -2.30 -1.36
CA HIS A 33 -6.45 -3.52 -0.90
C HIS A 33 -7.89 -3.63 -1.42
N ASN A 34 -8.20 -4.78 -1.99
CA ASN A 34 -9.53 -5.23 -2.36
C ASN A 34 -9.99 -6.29 -1.36
N SER A 35 -10.97 -5.95 -0.53
CA SER A 35 -11.58 -6.92 0.39
C SER A 35 -12.72 -7.73 -0.24
N GLY A 36 -12.94 -7.63 -1.56
CA GLY A 36 -14.00 -8.38 -2.26
C GLY A 36 -15.43 -8.00 -1.86
N ARG A 37 -15.62 -6.85 -1.19
CA ARG A 37 -16.91 -6.44 -0.60
C ARG A 37 -18.05 -6.44 -1.62
N ALA A 38 -19.00 -7.37 -1.47
CA ALA A 38 -20.16 -7.51 -2.36
C ALA A 38 -21.52 -7.30 -1.64
N GLY A 39 -21.51 -6.73 -0.43
CA GLY A 39 -22.72 -6.35 0.32
C GLY A 39 -23.32 -7.46 1.18
N LYS A 40 -22.93 -8.72 0.94
CA LYS A 40 -23.35 -9.88 1.76
C LYS A 40 -22.51 -10.06 3.03
N LYS A 41 -21.38 -9.33 3.16
CA LYS A 41 -20.46 -9.41 4.31
C LYS A 41 -19.99 -10.85 4.56
N PHE A 42 -19.53 -11.53 3.51
CA PHE A 42 -18.95 -12.86 3.68
C PHE A 42 -17.76 -12.81 4.64
N LEU A 43 -17.52 -13.89 5.39
CA LEU A 43 -16.46 -13.93 6.40
C LEU A 43 -15.11 -13.42 5.86
N PRO A 44 -14.64 -13.82 4.65
CA PRO A 44 -13.38 -13.31 4.11
C PRO A 44 -13.38 -11.79 3.83
N GLU A 45 -14.53 -11.16 3.59
CA GLU A 45 -14.62 -9.68 3.39
C GLU A 45 -14.33 -8.91 4.68
N THR A 46 -14.56 -9.55 5.82
CA THR A 46 -14.38 -8.97 7.16
C THR A 46 -13.03 -9.30 7.77
N MET A 47 -12.33 -10.28 7.20
CA MET A 47 -10.97 -10.63 7.60
C MET A 47 -10.00 -9.63 6.97
N GLY A 48 -8.96 -9.25 7.73
CA GLY A 48 -7.91 -8.37 7.24
C GLY A 48 -7.01 -9.04 6.20
N SER A 49 -6.24 -8.23 5.48
CA SER A 49 -5.16 -8.72 4.61
C SER A 49 -3.95 -9.22 5.40
N GLY A 50 -2.91 -9.66 4.70
CA GLY A 50 -1.57 -9.91 5.24
C GLY A 50 -0.50 -9.03 4.58
N CYS A 51 0.61 -8.83 5.28
CA CYS A 51 1.81 -8.23 4.71
C CYS A 51 3.06 -8.78 5.40
N ALA A 52 4.18 -8.80 4.69
CA ALA A 52 5.48 -9.21 5.22
C ALA A 52 6.58 -8.23 4.80
N PHE A 53 7.59 -8.13 5.66
CA PHE A 53 8.91 -7.65 5.28
C PHE A 53 9.87 -8.83 5.27
N PHE A 54 10.57 -9.05 4.16
CA PHE A 54 11.58 -10.09 4.01
C PHE A 54 12.52 -9.72 2.87
N ASP A 55 13.66 -10.38 2.77
CA ASP A 55 14.64 -10.16 1.71
C ASP A 55 14.41 -11.21 0.60
N VAL A 56 13.87 -10.78 -0.55
CA VAL A 56 13.47 -11.70 -1.63
C VAL A 56 14.63 -12.07 -2.56
N ASP A 57 15.62 -11.19 -2.69
CA ASP A 57 16.76 -11.36 -3.60
C ASP A 57 18.09 -11.58 -2.87
N GLY A 58 18.09 -11.62 -1.54
CA GLY A 58 19.24 -11.94 -0.70
C GLY A 58 20.23 -10.78 -0.57
N ASP A 59 19.76 -9.55 -0.78
CA ASP A 59 20.59 -8.36 -0.92
C ASP A 59 20.86 -7.63 0.40
N GLY A 60 20.27 -8.13 1.49
CA GLY A 60 20.35 -7.63 2.86
C GLY A 60 19.35 -6.53 3.20
N TRP A 61 18.47 -6.12 2.28
CA TRP A 61 17.47 -5.08 2.49
C TRP A 61 16.05 -5.67 2.53
N PRO A 62 15.21 -5.25 3.49
CA PRO A 62 13.82 -5.71 3.52
C PRO A 62 13.01 -5.18 2.33
N ASP A 63 12.40 -6.10 1.61
CA ASP A 63 11.37 -5.91 0.61
C ASP A 63 9.97 -5.98 1.24
N ILE A 64 8.93 -5.74 0.45
CA ILE A 64 7.55 -5.68 0.93
C ILE A 64 6.67 -6.65 0.11
N LEU A 65 5.94 -7.51 0.82
CA LEU A 65 4.80 -8.24 0.28
C LEU A 65 3.50 -7.72 0.87
N LEU A 66 2.54 -7.41 0.00
CA LEU A 66 1.19 -7.01 0.36
C LEU A 66 0.20 -8.00 -0.25
N LEU A 67 -0.58 -8.67 0.58
CA LEU A 67 -1.60 -9.60 0.12
C LEU A 67 -2.89 -8.87 -0.26
N ASN A 68 -3.69 -9.52 -1.08
CA ASN A 68 -4.94 -8.96 -1.56
C ASN A 68 -6.08 -9.98 -1.51
N GLY A 69 -7.30 -9.47 -1.47
CA GLY A 69 -8.48 -10.26 -1.77
C GLY A 69 -8.82 -10.18 -3.26
N LYS A 70 -9.98 -10.73 -3.61
CA LYS A 70 -10.55 -10.66 -4.95
C LYS A 70 -12.05 -10.55 -4.91
N ASP A 71 -12.63 -10.04 -6.00
CA ASP A 71 -14.07 -10.04 -6.16
C ASP A 71 -14.61 -11.47 -6.30
N TRP A 72 -15.82 -11.71 -5.78
CA TRP A 72 -16.50 -13.01 -5.84
C TRP A 72 -17.00 -13.38 -7.23
N THR A 73 -17.13 -12.39 -8.13
CA THR A 73 -17.66 -12.61 -9.48
C THR A 73 -16.54 -12.80 -10.48
N ALA A 74 -16.74 -13.68 -11.47
CA ALA A 74 -15.76 -13.94 -12.52
C ALA A 74 -15.43 -12.71 -13.40
N ARG A 75 -16.23 -11.65 -13.35
CA ARG A 75 -16.03 -10.39 -14.09
C ARG A 75 -15.72 -9.20 -13.17
N GLY A 76 -15.29 -9.47 -11.94
CA GLY A 76 -14.92 -8.43 -10.99
C GLY A 76 -13.63 -7.71 -11.34
N ARG A 77 -13.27 -6.73 -10.51
CA ARG A 77 -11.97 -6.06 -10.58
C ARG A 77 -10.87 -7.10 -10.39
N LYS A 78 -9.90 -7.11 -11.29
CA LYS A 78 -8.65 -7.84 -11.10
C LYS A 78 -7.87 -7.24 -9.93
N SER A 79 -7.56 -8.05 -8.92
CA SER A 79 -6.71 -7.64 -7.79
C SER A 79 -5.68 -8.70 -7.46
N LEU A 80 -4.42 -8.30 -7.47
CA LEU A 80 -3.28 -9.17 -7.19
C LEU A 80 -2.68 -8.81 -5.83
N PRO A 81 -2.01 -9.77 -5.17
CA PRO A 81 -0.91 -9.44 -4.26
C PRO A 81 0.10 -8.52 -4.95
N ALA A 82 0.90 -7.81 -4.17
CA ALA A 82 1.99 -6.99 -4.69
C ALA A 82 3.29 -7.30 -3.98
N LEU A 83 4.35 -7.52 -4.74
CA LEU A 83 5.71 -7.72 -4.26
C LEU A 83 6.58 -6.55 -4.71
N TYR A 84 7.23 -5.90 -3.77
CA TYR A 84 7.99 -4.68 -3.97
C TYR A 84 9.42 -4.87 -3.49
N ARG A 85 10.39 -4.79 -4.41
CA ARG A 85 11.80 -4.81 -4.07
C ARG A 85 12.29 -3.43 -3.64
N ASN A 86 13.05 -3.35 -2.56
CA ASN A 86 13.65 -2.14 -2.04
C ASN A 86 14.82 -1.67 -2.92
N ASN A 87 14.76 -0.45 -3.44
CA ASN A 87 15.84 0.14 -4.24
C ASN A 87 16.93 0.82 -3.38
N ARG A 88 16.87 0.69 -2.05
CA ARG A 88 17.84 1.20 -1.07
C ARG A 88 17.98 2.72 -1.02
N ASN A 89 17.00 3.43 -1.57
CA ASN A 89 16.98 4.89 -1.66
C ASN A 89 15.61 5.49 -1.23
N GLY A 90 14.83 4.73 -0.45
CA GLY A 90 13.48 5.09 -0.04
C GLY A 90 12.40 4.85 -1.09
N THR A 91 12.74 4.21 -2.22
CA THR A 91 11.79 3.79 -3.25
C THR A 91 11.76 2.28 -3.40
N PHE A 92 10.68 1.79 -4.00
CA PHE A 92 10.46 0.38 -4.26
C PHE A 92 10.10 0.14 -5.73
N ALA A 93 10.57 -0.98 -6.28
CA ALA A 93 10.19 -1.47 -7.59
C ALA A 93 9.12 -2.57 -7.45
N ASP A 94 7.99 -2.42 -8.15
CA ASP A 94 7.01 -3.50 -8.26
C ASP A 94 7.60 -4.63 -9.12
N ILE A 95 7.82 -5.78 -8.49
CA ILE A 95 8.36 -6.99 -9.13
C ILE A 95 7.33 -8.12 -9.10
N THR A 96 6.05 -7.79 -8.99
CA THR A 96 4.95 -8.78 -8.89
C THR A 96 4.90 -9.68 -10.13
N THR A 97 5.07 -9.11 -11.33
CA THR A 97 4.99 -9.87 -12.58
C THR A 97 6.13 -10.87 -12.68
N GLY A 98 5.81 -12.15 -12.89
CA GLY A 98 6.81 -13.22 -12.98
C GLY A 98 7.36 -13.73 -11.64
N SER A 99 6.90 -13.18 -10.51
CA SER A 99 7.26 -13.68 -9.17
C SER A 99 6.53 -14.96 -8.76
N GLY A 100 5.49 -15.36 -9.51
CA GLY A 100 4.51 -16.38 -9.11
C GLY A 100 3.39 -15.85 -8.20
N LEU A 101 3.45 -14.58 -7.78
CA LEU A 101 2.39 -13.88 -7.03
C LEU A 101 1.46 -13.06 -7.95
N ASP A 102 1.63 -13.17 -9.26
CA ASP A 102 0.80 -12.54 -10.30
C ASP A 102 -0.51 -13.30 -10.57
N LEU A 103 -1.01 -14.01 -9.56
CA LEU A 103 -2.27 -14.76 -9.57
C LEU A 103 -3.31 -14.10 -8.64
N GLU A 104 -4.55 -14.02 -9.10
CA GLU A 104 -5.66 -13.61 -8.26
C GLU A 104 -6.04 -14.70 -7.26
N MET A 105 -5.96 -14.36 -5.98
CA MET A 105 -6.34 -15.25 -4.88
C MET A 105 -6.97 -14.43 -3.75
N TYR A 106 -7.72 -15.13 -2.89
CA TYR A 106 -8.19 -14.54 -1.65
C TYR A 106 -7.17 -14.85 -0.55
N ALA A 107 -6.18 -13.98 -0.38
CA ALA A 107 -5.05 -14.22 0.51
C ALA A 107 -5.19 -13.45 1.83
N MET A 108 -4.80 -14.11 2.92
CA MET A 108 -4.87 -13.61 4.29
C MET A 108 -3.70 -14.19 5.10
N GLY A 109 -3.18 -13.42 6.06
CA GLY A 109 -2.11 -13.86 6.95
C GLY A 109 -0.72 -13.91 6.30
N VAL A 110 0.33 -13.95 7.13
CA VAL A 110 1.73 -14.17 6.74
C VAL A 110 2.45 -14.85 7.90
#